data_AF-A0AAD7SZB2-F1
#
_entry.id   AF-A0AAD7SZB2-F1
#
_cell.length_a   1.000
_cell.length_b   1.000
_cell.length_c   1.000
_cell.angle_alpha   90.00
_cell.angle_beta   90.00
_cell.angle_gamma   90.00
#
_symmetry.space_group_name_H-M   'P 1'
#
loop_
_entity.id
_entity.type
_entity.pdbx_description
1 polymer ?
#
loop_
_entity_poly.entity_id
_entity_poly.type
_entity_poly.pdbx_seq_one_letter_code
_entity_poly.pdbx_strand_id
1 'polypeptide(L)'
;MQSAEAKMNRNCLLMALRGYSVAVRNMEQTVLLPSLLREVALDQDQDQDQGQGQGGEAAEGSCKDLYECYHMLKAIRNMAESGLALPDECKAMSHQALSKTLEPLLEADPEVLFDFHLKGLFSVLNNLAKTSQRLTSQYMEIIGIAN
;
A
#
# COMPACT_ATOMS: atom_id res chain seq x y z
N MET A 1 24.47 9.49 21.66
CA MET A 1 23.03 9.56 21.31
C MET A 1 22.57 8.34 20.49
N GLN A 2 22.95 7.11 20.89
CA GLN A 2 22.86 5.91 20.03
C GLN A 2 21.59 5.05 20.20
N SER A 3 20.62 5.46 21.01
CA SER A 3 19.47 4.59 21.35
C SER A 3 18.24 4.77 20.46
N ALA A 4 18.18 5.80 19.62
CA ALA A 4 17.03 6.03 18.73
C ALA A 4 17.07 5.15 17.48
N GLU A 5 18.28 4.85 16.97
CA GLU A 5 18.51 4.19 15.68
C GLU A 5 18.11 2.70 15.68
N ALA A 6 18.29 2.00 16.81
CA ALA A 6 17.97 0.58 16.93
C ALA A 6 16.45 0.28 17.02
N LYS A 7 15.63 1.26 17.43
CA LYS A 7 14.18 1.07 17.60
C LYS A 7 13.39 1.30 16.31
N MET A 8 13.98 2.01 15.34
CA MET A 8 13.38 2.32 14.04
C MET A 8 13.30 1.10 13.12
N ASN A 9 14.12 0.08 13.38
CA ASN A 9 14.30 -1.07 12.47
C ASN A 9 13.14 -2.09 12.54
N ARG A 10 12.41 -2.18 13.67
CA ARG A 10 11.29 -3.13 13.80
C ARG A 10 10.00 -2.67 13.12
N ASN A 11 9.89 -1.38 12.78
CA ASN A 11 8.68 -0.76 12.23
C ASN A 11 8.92 -0.15 10.84
N CYS A 12 9.98 -0.52 10.12
CA CYS A 12 10.26 0.07 8.82
C CYS A 12 9.35 -0.53 7.73
N LEU A 13 8.92 0.30 6.78
CA LEU A 13 8.04 -0.09 5.68
C LEU A 13 8.56 -1.31 4.92
N LEU A 14 9.89 -1.38 4.70
CA LEU A 14 10.52 -2.51 4.03
C LEU A 14 10.30 -3.84 4.77
N MET A 15 10.43 -3.85 6.09
CA MET A 15 10.18 -5.06 6.89
C MET A 15 8.69 -5.44 6.88
N ALA A 16 7.79 -4.46 6.92
CA ALA A 16 6.35 -4.70 6.82
C ALA A 16 5.97 -5.31 5.47
N LEU A 17 6.45 -4.73 4.35
CA LEU A 17 6.22 -5.26 2.99
C LEU A 17 6.82 -6.66 2.82
N ARG A 18 7.99 -6.92 3.40
CA ARG A 18 8.60 -8.26 3.38
C ARG A 18 7.80 -9.26 4.20
N GLY A 19 7.38 -8.90 5.41
CA GLY A 19 6.55 -9.74 6.26
C GLY A 19 5.23 -10.11 5.57
N TYR A 20 4.58 -9.12 4.97
CA TYR A 20 3.39 -9.31 4.14
C TYR A 20 3.66 -10.27 2.98
N SER A 21 4.75 -10.05 2.21
CA SER A 21 5.08 -10.90 1.06
C SER A 21 5.32 -12.36 1.45
N VAL A 22 5.97 -12.59 2.60
CA VAL A 22 6.16 -13.94 3.15
C VAL A 22 4.82 -14.57 3.53
N ALA A 23 3.93 -13.83 4.19
CA ALA A 23 2.62 -14.34 4.58
C ALA A 23 1.76 -14.74 3.37
N VAL A 24 1.68 -13.88 2.35
CA VAL A 24 0.90 -14.18 1.12
C VAL A 24 1.55 -15.32 0.32
N ARG A 25 2.89 -15.42 0.29
CA ARG A 25 3.57 -16.54 -0.36
C ARG A 25 3.28 -17.87 0.35
N ASN A 26 3.28 -17.88 1.68
CA ASN A 26 2.89 -19.06 2.46
C ASN A 26 1.43 -19.46 2.18
N MET A 27 0.53 -18.48 2.05
CA MET A 27 -0.85 -18.71 1.64
C MET A 27 -0.92 -19.38 0.25
N GLU A 28 -0.22 -18.87 -0.76
CA GLU A 28 -0.19 -19.48 -2.10
C GLU A 28 0.39 -20.90 -2.12
N GLN A 29 1.38 -21.18 -1.27
CA GLN A 29 1.96 -22.52 -1.15
C GLN A 29 1.01 -23.50 -0.46
N THR A 30 0.14 -23.00 0.41
CA THR A 30 -0.81 -23.82 1.17
C THR A 30 -2.10 -24.06 0.39
N VAL A 31 -2.60 -23.04 -0.30
CA VAL A 31 -3.85 -23.10 -1.07
C VAL A 31 -3.58 -23.68 -2.46
N LEU A 32 -3.55 -25.01 -2.54
CA LEU A 32 -3.24 -25.74 -3.78
C LEU A 32 -4.37 -25.69 -4.82
N LEU A 33 -5.61 -25.47 -4.39
CA LEU A 33 -6.78 -25.37 -5.26
C LEU A 33 -7.64 -24.15 -4.88
N PRO A 34 -7.27 -22.93 -5.32
CA PRO A 34 -7.97 -21.71 -4.94
C PRO A 34 -9.45 -21.68 -5.28
N SER A 35 -9.88 -22.41 -6.31
CA SER A 35 -11.30 -22.48 -6.70
C SER A 35 -12.21 -23.03 -5.61
N LEU A 36 -11.68 -23.76 -4.61
CA LEU A 36 -12.45 -24.23 -3.45
C LEU A 36 -12.83 -23.08 -2.48
N LEU A 37 -12.27 -21.89 -2.66
CA LEU A 37 -12.56 -20.72 -1.86
C LEU A 37 -13.73 -19.88 -2.41
N ARG A 38 -14.25 -20.23 -3.59
CA ARG A 38 -15.41 -19.53 -4.18
C ARG A 38 -16.65 -19.78 -3.33
N GLU A 39 -17.46 -18.74 -3.17
CA GLU A 39 -18.72 -18.78 -2.41
C GLU A 39 -18.53 -19.13 -0.92
N VAL A 40 -17.29 -19.18 -0.43
CA VAL A 40 -16.99 -19.31 1.00
C VAL A 40 -16.99 -17.92 1.61
N ALA A 41 -17.91 -17.68 2.54
CA ALA A 41 -17.97 -16.44 3.28
C ALA A 41 -16.68 -16.24 4.09
N LEU A 42 -16.19 -15.01 4.13
CA LEU A 42 -15.15 -14.62 5.07
C LEU A 42 -15.85 -14.50 6.44
N ASP A 43 -15.54 -15.40 7.38
CA ASP A 43 -16.00 -15.26 8.76
C ASP A 43 -15.36 -13.98 9.33
N GLN A 44 -16.09 -12.86 9.25
CA GLN A 44 -15.76 -11.65 9.99
C GLN A 44 -16.10 -11.94 11.45
N ASP A 45 -15.10 -12.40 12.21
CA ASP A 45 -15.25 -12.57 13.64
C ASP A 45 -15.78 -11.27 14.27
N GLN A 46 -16.87 -11.44 15.00
CA GLN A 46 -17.62 -10.44 15.73
C GLN A 46 -16.79 -9.87 16.89
N ASP A 47 -15.85 -8.99 16.59
CA ASP A 47 -15.28 -8.04 17.57
C ASP A 47 -16.03 -6.69 17.55
N GLN A 48 -17.27 -6.68 17.04
CA GLN A 48 -18.21 -5.60 17.31
C GLN A 48 -18.98 -5.92 18.59
N ASP A 49 -18.50 -5.29 19.66
CA ASP A 49 -19.12 -5.15 20.97
C ASP A 49 -20.65 -4.93 20.90
N GLN A 50 -21.33 -5.51 21.89
CA GLN A 50 -22.76 -5.74 21.93
C GLN A 50 -23.58 -4.45 21.92
N GLY A 51 -24.45 -4.28 20.92
CA GLY A 51 -25.52 -3.30 20.90
C GLY A 51 -26.78 -3.87 20.25
N GLN A 52 -27.69 -4.41 21.06
CA GLN A 52 -29.00 -4.96 20.65
C GLN A 52 -29.78 -4.01 19.72
N GLY A 53 -30.24 -4.53 18.58
CA GLY A 53 -31.18 -3.82 17.71
C GLY A 53 -31.60 -4.62 16.48
N GLN A 54 -32.62 -5.47 16.67
CA GLN A 54 -33.60 -5.97 15.68
C GLN A 54 -33.32 -5.77 14.17
N GLY A 55 -33.19 -6.90 13.46
CA GLY A 55 -33.77 -7.12 12.13
C GLY A 55 -33.59 -6.00 11.12
N GLY A 56 -32.37 -5.85 10.60
CA GLY A 56 -32.07 -5.07 9.42
C GLY A 56 -31.21 -5.93 8.50
N GLU A 57 -31.61 -6.00 7.24
CA GLU A 57 -30.95 -6.71 6.15
C GLU A 57 -29.43 -6.60 6.27
N ALA A 58 -28.76 -7.75 6.30
CA ALA A 58 -27.31 -7.84 6.32
C ALA A 58 -26.78 -6.91 5.23
N ALA A 59 -26.03 -5.88 5.66
CA ALA A 59 -25.48 -4.86 4.80
C ALA A 59 -24.86 -5.53 3.56
N GLU A 60 -25.59 -5.39 2.46
CA GLU A 60 -25.27 -5.90 1.14
C GLU A 60 -24.14 -5.03 0.60
N GLY A 61 -22.94 -5.27 1.09
CA GLY A 61 -21.77 -4.44 0.82
C GLY A 61 -20.51 -5.02 1.44
N SER A 62 -19.78 -5.80 0.64
CA SER A 62 -18.42 -6.30 0.92
C SER A 62 -18.29 -7.62 1.71
N CYS A 63 -19.03 -8.67 1.32
CA CYS A 63 -18.52 -10.02 1.55
C CYS A 63 -17.85 -10.51 0.27
N LYS A 64 -16.60 -10.07 0.05
CA LYS A 64 -15.71 -10.76 -0.89
C LYS A 64 -15.58 -12.19 -0.39
N ASP A 65 -15.92 -13.18 -1.21
CA ASP A 65 -15.64 -14.56 -0.85
C ASP A 65 -14.12 -14.76 -0.64
N LEU A 66 -13.75 -15.89 -0.04
CA LEU A 66 -12.34 -16.18 0.23
C LEU A 66 -11.48 -16.20 -1.05
N TYR A 67 -12.07 -16.49 -2.21
CA TYR A 67 -11.37 -16.50 -3.50
C TYR A 67 -11.03 -15.08 -3.97
N GLU A 68 -11.96 -14.13 -3.88
CA GLU A 68 -11.74 -12.72 -4.19
C GLU A 68 -10.71 -12.11 -3.22
N CYS A 69 -10.80 -12.45 -1.93
CA CYS A 69 -9.79 -12.06 -0.93
C CYS A 69 -8.40 -12.62 -1.27
N TYR A 70 -8.31 -13.89 -1.63
CA TYR A 70 -7.07 -14.55 -2.04
C TYR A 70 -6.42 -13.85 -3.25
N HIS A 71 -7.21 -13.49 -4.26
CA HIS A 71 -6.73 -12.78 -5.45
C HIS A 71 -6.26 -11.36 -5.14
N MET A 72 -7.03 -10.61 -4.36
CA MET A 72 -6.65 -9.26 -3.94
C MET A 72 -5.30 -9.26 -3.19
N LEU A 73 -5.13 -10.17 -2.23
CA LEU A 73 -3.86 -10.30 -1.48
C LEU A 73 -2.70 -10.65 -2.42
N LYS A 74 -2.94 -11.50 -3.41
CA LYS A 74 -1.94 -11.84 -4.41
C LYS A 74 -1.56 -10.64 -5.29
N ALA A 75 -2.54 -9.85 -5.72
CA ALA A 75 -2.32 -8.66 -6.53
C ALA A 75 -1.49 -7.61 -5.78
N ILE A 76 -1.86 -7.31 -4.53
CA ILE A 76 -1.12 -6.39 -3.66
C ILE A 76 0.31 -6.87 -3.42
N ARG A 77 0.54 -8.18 -3.19
CA ARG A 77 1.91 -8.72 -3.07
C ARG A 77 2.72 -8.48 -4.34
N ASN A 78 2.15 -8.80 -5.51
CA ASN A 78 2.85 -8.60 -6.78
C ASN A 78 3.22 -7.12 -6.97
N MET A 79 2.35 -6.18 -6.57
CA MET A 79 2.63 -4.75 -6.59
C MET A 79 3.76 -4.36 -5.62
N ALA A 80 3.76 -4.92 -4.40
CA ALA A 80 4.80 -4.71 -3.41
C ALA A 80 6.18 -5.23 -3.86
N GLU A 81 6.24 -6.40 -4.51
CA GLU A 81 7.48 -7.02 -4.98
C GLU A 81 8.00 -6.42 -6.29
N SER A 82 7.12 -6.01 -7.20
CA SER A 82 7.50 -5.42 -8.49
C SER A 82 8.01 -3.98 -8.39
N GLY A 83 7.88 -3.35 -7.21
CA GLY A 83 8.42 -2.02 -6.93
C GLY A 83 7.87 -0.92 -7.85
N LEU A 84 6.71 -1.17 -8.50
CA LEU A 84 6.14 -0.42 -9.62
C LEU A 84 7.21 0.04 -10.63
N ALA A 85 7.34 -0.69 -11.74
CA ALA A 85 7.95 -0.15 -12.95
C ALA A 85 7.12 1.06 -13.41
N LEU A 86 7.42 2.24 -12.85
CA LEU A 86 6.76 3.49 -13.15
C LEU A 86 6.99 3.75 -14.64
N PRO A 87 5.95 3.72 -15.50
CA PRO A 87 6.11 4.25 -16.85
C PRO A 87 6.52 5.72 -16.71
N ASP A 88 7.49 6.16 -17.50
CA ASP A 88 8.15 7.48 -17.47
C ASP A 88 7.20 8.69 -17.69
N GLU A 89 5.89 8.48 -17.63
CA GLU A 89 4.84 9.48 -17.89
C GLU A 89 4.30 10.15 -16.61
N CYS A 90 4.95 9.95 -15.46
CA CYS A 90 4.59 10.65 -14.21
C CYS A 90 5.16 12.08 -14.16
N LYS A 91 4.93 12.88 -15.22
CA LYS A 91 5.22 14.33 -15.22
C LYS A 91 3.98 15.19 -14.96
N ALA A 92 2.79 14.61 -14.82
CA ALA A 92 1.55 15.40 -14.77
C ALA A 92 0.54 15.01 -13.67
N MET A 93 0.90 14.25 -12.63
CA MET A 93 -0.02 14.05 -11.51
C MET A 93 0.11 15.23 -10.52
N SER A 94 -0.53 16.33 -10.91
CA SER A 94 -0.64 17.58 -10.14
C SER A 94 -1.12 17.29 -8.71
N HIS A 95 -0.51 17.97 -7.73
CA HIS A 95 -0.91 17.98 -6.33
C HIS A 95 -2.41 18.29 -6.12
N GLN A 96 -3.07 18.90 -7.11
CA GLN A 96 -4.50 19.22 -7.09
C GLN A 96 -5.42 17.99 -7.29
N ALA A 97 -4.94 16.91 -7.91
CA ALA A 97 -5.71 15.68 -8.06
C ALA A 97 -5.78 14.86 -6.75
N LEU A 98 -4.74 14.94 -5.91
CA LEU A 98 -4.67 14.22 -4.64
C LEU A 98 -5.63 14.80 -3.58
N SER A 99 -5.91 16.12 -3.63
CA SER A 99 -6.75 16.78 -2.63
C SER A 99 -8.26 16.64 -2.86
N LYS A 100 -8.69 16.27 -4.07
CA LYS A 100 -10.12 16.10 -4.42
C LYS A 100 -10.64 14.67 -4.23
N THR A 101 -9.77 13.72 -3.89
CA THR A 101 -10.06 12.27 -3.89
C THR A 101 -9.91 11.65 -2.50
N LEU A 102 -10.04 12.43 -1.42
CA LEU A 102 -9.88 11.90 -0.06
C LEU A 102 -11.16 11.26 0.52
N GLU A 103 -12.33 11.79 0.16
CA GLU A 103 -13.63 11.25 0.63
C GLU A 103 -14.02 9.91 -0.02
N PRO A 104 -13.79 9.66 -1.33
CA PRO A 104 -14.07 8.35 -1.95
C PRO A 104 -13.07 7.25 -1.57
N LEU A 105 -11.99 7.60 -0.88
CA LEU A 105 -10.87 6.70 -0.67
C LEU A 105 -11.07 5.79 0.55
N LEU A 106 -11.91 6.21 1.51
CA LEU A 106 -12.18 5.43 2.72
C LEU A 106 -13.04 4.17 2.44
N GLU A 107 -13.80 4.19 1.35
CA GLU A 107 -14.58 3.04 0.83
C GLU A 107 -13.90 2.35 -0.36
N ALA A 108 -12.70 2.80 -0.75
CA ALA A 108 -11.99 2.22 -1.88
C ALA A 108 -11.42 0.84 -1.53
N ASP A 109 -11.33 -0.02 -2.55
CA ASP A 109 -10.77 -1.35 -2.44
C ASP A 109 -9.31 -1.30 -1.91
N PRO A 110 -8.90 -2.19 -0.99
CA PRO A 110 -7.54 -2.19 -0.44
C PRO A 110 -6.44 -2.24 -1.50
N GLU A 111 -6.70 -2.85 -2.66
CA GLU A 111 -5.75 -2.86 -3.79
C GLU A 111 -5.54 -1.46 -4.38
N VAL A 112 -6.63 -0.72 -4.62
CA VAL A 112 -6.60 0.67 -5.13
C VAL A 112 -5.93 1.60 -4.13
N LEU A 113 -6.25 1.44 -2.84
CA LEU A 113 -5.62 2.17 -1.75
C LEU A 113 -4.11 1.96 -1.72
N PHE A 114 -3.67 0.70 -1.79
CA PHE A 114 -2.26 0.35 -1.75
C PHE A 114 -1.50 0.94 -2.94
N ASP A 115 -2.04 0.82 -4.16
CA ASP A 115 -1.46 1.42 -5.37
C ASP A 115 -1.32 2.94 -5.26
N PHE A 116 -2.39 3.60 -4.82
CA PHE A 116 -2.42 5.05 -4.64
C PHE A 116 -1.35 5.52 -3.65
N HIS A 117 -1.27 4.89 -2.47
CA HIS A 117 -0.29 5.26 -1.45
C HIS A 117 1.15 4.99 -1.90
N LEU A 118 1.40 3.86 -2.57
CA LEU A 118 2.73 3.51 -3.03
C LEU A 118 3.22 4.48 -4.11
N LYS A 119 2.36 4.82 -5.09
CA LYS A 119 2.64 5.86 -6.10
C LYS A 119 2.87 7.23 -5.46
N GLY A 120 2.04 7.61 -4.49
CA GLY A 120 2.19 8.85 -3.73
C GLY A 120 3.55 8.95 -3.04
N LEU A 121 3.96 7.88 -2.36
CA LEU A 121 5.27 7.81 -1.70
C LEU A 121 6.42 7.95 -2.71
N PHE A 122 6.38 7.22 -3.84
CA PHE A 122 7.38 7.34 -4.89
C PHE A 122 7.49 8.76 -5.46
N SER A 123 6.35 9.41 -5.69
CA SER A 123 6.30 10.80 -6.18
C SER A 123 6.99 11.76 -5.21
N VAL A 124 6.67 11.67 -3.91
CA VAL A 124 7.29 12.49 -2.87
C VAL A 124 8.80 12.26 -2.82
N LEU A 125 9.25 11.01 -2.77
CA LEU A 125 10.67 10.67 -2.71
C LEU A 125 11.44 11.17 -3.94
N ASN A 126 10.86 11.04 -5.14
CA ASN A 126 11.47 11.53 -6.38
C ASN A 126 11.61 13.07 -6.38
N ASN A 127 10.60 13.79 -5.90
CA ASN A 127 10.65 15.25 -5.78
C ASN A 127 11.70 15.71 -4.77
N LEU A 128 11.81 15.02 -3.63
CA LEU A 128 12.84 15.28 -2.63
C LEU A 128 14.25 14.99 -3.18
N ALA A 129 14.43 13.89 -3.92
CA ALA A 129 15.70 13.55 -4.56
C ALA A 129 16.14 14.63 -5.58
N LYS A 130 15.22 15.10 -6.43
CA LYS A 130 15.48 16.21 -7.37
C LYS A 130 15.84 17.50 -6.62
N THR A 131 15.17 17.78 -5.52
CA THR A 131 15.45 18.96 -4.67
C THR A 131 16.84 18.86 -4.05
N SER A 132 17.20 17.69 -3.53
CA SER A 132 18.53 17.40 -3.01
C SER A 132 19.60 17.59 -4.08
N GLN A 133 19.39 17.05 -5.28
CA GLN A 133 20.33 17.19 -6.39
C GLN A 133 20.53 18.66 -6.78
N ARG A 134 19.46 19.44 -6.89
CA ARG A 134 19.55 20.88 -7.17
C ARG A 134 20.35 21.63 -6.11
N LEU A 135 20.08 21.36 -4.83
CA LEU A 135 20.80 21.95 -3.70
C LEU A 135 22.29 21.60 -3.79
N THR A 136 22.63 20.33 -4.03
CA THR A 136 24.02 19.88 -4.18
C THR A 136 24.70 20.56 -5.37
N SER A 137 24.05 20.63 -6.54
CA SER A 137 24.61 21.31 -7.71
C SER A 137 24.87 22.79 -7.44
N GLN A 138 23.91 23.48 -6.81
CA GLN A 138 24.06 24.90 -6.47
C GLN A 138 25.19 25.12 -5.46
N TYR A 139 25.35 24.24 -4.48
CA TYR A 139 26.47 24.31 -3.55
C TYR A 139 27.82 24.13 -4.25
N MET A 140 27.92 23.15 -5.17
CA MET A 140 29.15 22.92 -5.95
C MET A 140 29.53 24.10 -6.85
N GLU A 141 28.54 24.80 -7.39
CA GLU A 141 28.73 26.05 -8.13
C GLU A 141 29.29 27.17 -7.23
N ILE A 142 28.72 27.34 -6.02
CA ILE A 142 29.17 28.37 -5.06
C ILE A 142 30.64 28.19 -4.66
N ILE A 143 31.08 26.94 -4.47
CA ILE A 143 32.46 26.64 -4.07
C ILE A 143 33.41 26.48 -5.26
N GLY A 144 32.94 26.68 -6.50
CA GLY A 144 33.76 26.64 -7.71
C GLY A 144 34.29 25.25 -8.07
N ILE A 145 33.61 24.18 -7.66
CA ILE A 145 33.98 22.78 -7.97
C ILE A 145 33.18 22.24 -9.17
N ALA A 146 32.07 22.87 -9.54
CA ALA A 146 31.30 22.49 -10.72
C ALA A 146 32.07 22.84 -12.01
N ASN A 147 32.31 21.84 -12.88
CA ASN A 147 32.79 22.01 -14.26
C ASN A 147 31.62 22.24 -15.22
#